data_AF-A0A6G3CSY5-F1
#
_entry.id   AF-A0A6G3CSY5-F1
#
_cell.length_a   1.000
_cell.length_b   1.000
_cell.length_c   1.000
_cell.angle_alpha   90.00
_cell.angle_beta   90.00
_cell.angle_gamma   90.00
#
_symmetry.space_group_name_H-M   'P 1'
#
loop_
_entity.id
_entity.type
_entity.pdbx_description
1 polymer ?
#
loop_
_entity_poly.entity_id
_entity_poly.type
_entity_poly.pdbx_seq_one_letter_code
_entity_poly.pdbx_strand_id
1 'polypeptide(L)'
;MANGVWHTGYEIVVHLTHADLGHPGLPGLLEEITHPIGDRDRQLLECLEHHEEGICQAEGEGRTPWMAIRRRTIDGVTTLVAAHLPLRTKATAEESDRHKAMKERIARTAQEHGLTADTEARSDDGRIRTDVLIAGPAGKVGWEAQYSPITAATVRRRSTRAVEHGITPLWVTSDGSSALVDRAPWILVDDQPWHVIASRKSMLVRAGARNLQEWRCDANSQRPCPSSGGMRTCGGFHAHWDLPALCLPPKPTPQLDELVVTSATGSWVPMRIPDPRDTRLTARMWVPEQDRVRWREIVGTPEPEPDGTDQPDNGELTFTGEELDTRCRYGERTHTFDDTRRHRATAAAAAPHTWTDVPAHLYRIPRQKQCLVLTPGERQRASQLLNCLPWHIGPCAGCGAPINRYGHRGHHACPACRRKVREGPTPSTSHGS
;
A
#
# COMPACT_ATOMS: atom_id res chain seq x y z
N MET A 1 32.04 -7.41 4.64
CA MET A 1 31.96 -5.97 4.25
C MET A 1 33.09 -5.28 4.99
N ALA A 2 33.69 -4.25 4.40
CA ALA A 2 34.63 -3.40 5.14
C ALA A 2 34.01 -3.04 6.49
N ASN A 3 34.73 -3.32 7.57
CA ASN A 3 34.25 -3.11 8.93
C ASN A 3 34.87 -1.85 9.55
N GLY A 4 35.51 -1.02 8.72
CA GLY A 4 35.89 0.33 9.07
C GLY A 4 35.59 1.35 7.97
N VAL A 5 35.67 2.62 8.36
CA VAL A 5 35.52 3.79 7.49
C VAL A 5 36.56 4.85 7.88
N TRP A 6 36.96 5.68 6.93
CA TRP A 6 37.76 6.87 7.23
C TRP A 6 36.85 8.02 7.67
N HIS A 7 37.20 8.68 8.76
CA HIS A 7 36.48 9.86 9.27
C HIS A 7 37.23 11.13 8.85
N THR A 8 36.69 11.88 7.90
CA THR A 8 37.40 13.01 7.29
C THR A 8 37.58 14.20 8.23
N GLY A 9 36.64 14.42 9.17
CA GLY A 9 36.72 15.55 10.10
C GLY A 9 37.76 15.39 11.21
N TYR A 10 38.06 14.13 11.57
CA TYR A 10 39.02 13.79 12.64
C TYR A 10 40.29 13.16 12.10
N GLU A 11 40.30 12.79 10.81
CA GLU A 11 41.40 12.10 10.13
C GLU A 11 41.79 10.80 10.86
N ILE A 12 40.79 9.98 11.18
CA ILE A 12 40.95 8.71 11.88
C ILE A 12 40.22 7.56 11.17
N VAL A 13 40.69 6.33 11.41
CA VAL A 13 39.98 5.11 11.02
C VAL A 13 38.98 4.72 12.11
N VAL A 14 37.72 4.52 11.76
CA VAL A 14 36.64 4.15 12.68
C VAL A 14 36.37 2.65 12.54
N HIS A 15 36.52 1.89 13.64
CA HIS A 15 36.37 0.42 13.66
C HIS A 15 34.97 0.03 14.12
N LEU A 16 34.07 -0.28 13.18
CA LEU A 16 32.65 -0.49 13.45
C LEU A 16 32.34 -1.74 14.30
N THR A 17 33.32 -2.63 14.46
CA THR A 17 33.23 -3.87 15.25
C THR A 17 33.62 -3.68 16.71
N HIS A 18 34.15 -2.51 17.08
CA HIS A 18 34.60 -2.19 18.42
C HIS A 18 33.61 -1.22 19.09
N ALA A 19 33.34 -1.41 20.38
CA ALA A 19 32.35 -0.61 21.11
C ALA A 19 32.77 0.87 21.23
N ASP A 20 34.07 1.13 21.33
CA ASP A 20 34.68 2.46 21.34
C ASP A 20 35.07 2.95 19.94
N LEU A 21 34.73 2.17 18.90
CA LEU A 21 35.10 2.41 17.51
C LEU A 21 36.61 2.50 17.26
N GLY A 22 37.43 1.97 18.18
CA GLY A 22 38.89 2.12 18.18
C GLY A 22 39.40 3.41 18.82
N HIS A 23 38.51 4.27 19.35
CA HIS A 23 38.85 5.61 19.85
C HIS A 23 38.18 5.89 21.21
N PRO A 24 38.70 5.35 22.32
CA PRO A 24 38.12 5.53 23.65
C PRO A 24 38.11 7.00 24.12
N GLY A 25 38.92 7.87 23.52
CA GLY A 25 38.96 9.30 23.78
C GLY A 25 37.83 10.12 23.12
N LEU A 26 36.98 9.50 22.29
CA LEU A 26 35.92 10.17 21.53
C LEU A 26 34.53 9.57 21.84
N PRO A 27 33.97 9.80 23.06
CA PRO A 27 32.73 9.16 23.49
C PRO A 27 31.47 9.53 22.67
N GLY A 28 31.50 10.61 21.89
CA GLY A 28 30.40 11.03 21.00
C GLY A 28 30.46 10.47 19.58
N LEU A 29 31.54 9.76 19.23
CA LEU A 29 31.82 9.36 17.85
C LEU A 29 30.72 8.45 17.26
N LEU A 30 30.16 7.54 18.07
CA LEU A 30 29.09 6.66 17.61
C LEU A 30 27.83 7.43 17.20
N GLU A 31 27.45 8.44 17.98
CA GLU A 31 26.29 9.29 17.68
C GLU A 31 26.54 10.13 16.42
N GLU A 32 27.76 10.66 16.27
CA GLU A 32 28.15 11.47 15.11
C GLU A 32 28.14 10.68 13.79
N ILE A 33 28.76 9.49 13.76
CA ILE A 33 28.85 8.69 12.53
C ILE A 33 27.50 8.06 12.13
N THR A 34 26.60 7.88 13.09
CA THR A 34 25.23 7.37 12.85
C THR A 34 24.20 8.47 12.63
N HIS A 35 24.58 9.74 12.77
CA HIS A 35 23.70 10.88 12.54
C HIS A 35 23.16 10.86 11.09
N PRO A 36 21.86 11.21 10.87
CA PRO A 36 21.28 11.11 9.54
C PRO A 36 22.04 11.92 8.49
N ILE A 37 22.26 11.32 7.31
CA ILE A 37 22.99 11.94 6.18
C ILE A 37 22.37 13.27 5.70
N GLY A 38 21.10 13.54 6.02
CA GLY A 38 20.45 14.81 5.69
C GLY A 38 20.90 15.97 6.59
N ASP A 39 21.39 15.64 7.79
CA ASP A 39 21.63 16.56 8.89
C ASP A 39 23.12 16.61 9.29
N ARG A 40 23.98 15.84 8.62
CA ARG A 40 25.45 15.86 8.78
C ARG A 40 26.16 16.07 7.45
N ASP A 41 27.45 16.39 7.50
CA ASP A 41 28.27 16.45 6.30
C ASP A 41 28.25 15.08 5.59
N ARG A 42 27.91 15.09 4.31
CA ARG A 42 27.87 13.88 3.47
C ARG A 42 29.26 13.31 3.23
N GLN A 43 30.30 14.12 3.36
CA GLN A 43 31.69 13.73 3.18
C GLN A 43 32.37 13.33 4.49
N LEU A 44 31.62 13.27 5.60
CA LEU A 44 32.18 12.95 6.92
C LEU A 44 32.83 11.56 6.97
N LEU A 45 32.26 10.59 6.25
CA LEU A 45 32.77 9.23 6.20
C LEU A 45 33.12 8.84 4.78
N GLU A 46 34.26 8.22 4.62
CA GLU A 46 34.83 7.79 3.36
C GLU A 46 35.19 6.29 3.41
N CYS A 47 35.10 5.62 2.27
CA CYS A 47 35.53 4.23 2.13
C CYS A 47 37.04 4.12 2.34
N LEU A 48 37.48 3.18 3.18
CA LEU A 48 38.91 3.00 3.48
C LEU A 48 39.72 2.64 2.24
N GLU A 49 39.24 1.72 1.41
CA GLU A 49 39.92 1.37 0.15
C GLU A 49 40.06 2.59 -0.78
N HIS A 50 39.03 3.43 -0.90
CA HIS A 50 39.14 4.67 -1.68
C HIS A 50 40.15 5.64 -1.06
N HIS A 51 40.14 5.77 0.27
CA HIS A 51 41.07 6.65 0.96
C HIS A 51 42.54 6.21 0.75
N GLU A 52 42.80 4.91 0.81
CA GLU A 52 44.13 4.31 0.66
C GLU A 52 44.59 4.26 -0.80
N GLU A 53 43.71 3.90 -1.73
CA GLU A 53 44.06 3.59 -3.13
C GLU A 53 43.57 4.64 -4.14
N GLY A 54 42.76 5.62 -3.71
CA GLY A 54 42.15 6.65 -4.56
C GLY A 54 40.93 6.18 -5.37
N ILE A 55 40.57 4.91 -5.29
CA ILE A 55 39.41 4.31 -5.94
C ILE A 55 38.98 3.04 -5.19
N CYS A 56 37.69 2.74 -5.17
CA CYS A 56 37.17 1.46 -4.67
C CYS A 56 36.24 0.79 -5.68
N GLN A 57 35.96 -0.50 -5.48
CA GLN A 57 35.09 -1.28 -6.38
C GLN A 57 33.70 -0.63 -6.59
N ALA A 58 33.12 -0.04 -5.53
CA ALA A 58 31.78 0.53 -5.58
C ALA A 58 31.66 1.73 -6.54
N GLU A 59 32.76 2.49 -6.74
CA GLU A 59 32.77 3.62 -7.66
C GLU A 59 32.71 3.19 -9.13
N GLY A 60 33.36 2.05 -9.46
CA GLY A 60 33.23 1.42 -10.78
C GLY A 60 31.80 0.99 -11.13
N GLU A 61 30.95 0.80 -10.11
CA GLU A 61 29.53 0.45 -10.24
C GLU A 61 28.58 1.64 -10.00
N GLY A 62 29.08 2.88 -10.04
CA GLY A 62 28.24 4.08 -9.97
C GLY A 62 27.76 4.43 -8.55
N ARG A 63 28.59 4.19 -7.52
CA ARG A 63 28.42 4.76 -6.17
C ARG A 63 29.46 5.86 -5.90
N THR A 64 29.25 6.66 -4.85
CA THR A 64 30.27 7.63 -4.39
C THR A 64 31.18 6.99 -3.35
N PRO A 65 32.44 7.44 -3.16
CA PRO A 65 33.32 6.91 -2.11
C PRO A 65 32.83 7.23 -0.68
N TRP A 66 31.94 8.21 -0.56
CA TRP A 66 31.32 8.62 0.70
C TRP A 66 30.38 7.56 1.28
N MET A 67 30.38 7.41 2.60
CA MET A 67 29.76 6.31 3.33
C MET A 67 28.68 6.76 4.31
N ALA A 68 27.74 5.87 4.58
CA ALA A 68 26.80 5.95 5.71
C ALA A 68 26.95 4.72 6.59
N ILE A 69 26.80 4.89 7.90
CA ILE A 69 26.69 3.76 8.83
C ILE A 69 25.22 3.37 8.97
N ARG A 70 24.94 2.07 8.92
CA ARG A 70 23.61 1.49 9.13
C ARG A 70 23.69 0.40 10.18
N ARG A 71 22.58 0.16 10.87
CA ARG A 71 22.41 -1.05 11.68
C ARG A 71 21.93 -2.19 10.78
N ARG A 72 22.47 -3.38 10.96
CA ARG A 72 22.05 -4.61 10.26
C ARG A 72 21.80 -5.71 11.28
N THR A 73 20.60 -6.28 11.28
CA THR A 73 20.26 -7.44 12.11
C THR A 73 20.29 -8.71 11.26
N ILE A 74 21.07 -9.72 11.66
CA ILE A 74 21.11 -11.05 11.05
C ILE A 74 20.99 -12.07 12.19
N ASP A 75 20.04 -13.01 12.08
CA ASP A 75 19.82 -14.06 13.08
C ASP A 75 19.72 -13.55 14.53
N GLY A 76 19.11 -12.37 14.71
CA GLY A 76 18.93 -11.73 16.02
C GLY A 76 20.12 -10.90 16.51
N VAL A 77 21.23 -10.84 15.77
CA VAL A 77 22.42 -10.05 16.12
C VAL A 77 22.43 -8.76 15.30
N THR A 78 22.42 -7.61 15.98
CA THR A 78 22.46 -6.28 15.35
C THR A 78 23.88 -5.71 15.35
N THR A 79 24.46 -5.47 14.18
CA THR A 79 25.82 -4.89 14.03
C THR A 79 25.80 -3.59 13.23
N LEU A 80 26.89 -2.82 13.27
CA LEU A 80 27.11 -1.66 12.41
C LEU A 80 27.73 -2.08 11.07
N VAL A 81 27.21 -1.52 9.99
CA VAL A 81 27.71 -1.78 8.64
C VAL A 81 27.87 -0.47 7.87
N ALA A 82 29.00 -0.34 7.17
CA ALA A 82 29.25 0.76 6.27
C ALA A 82 28.59 0.51 4.91
N ALA A 83 27.98 1.54 4.32
CA ALA A 83 27.39 1.47 2.99
C ALA A 83 27.69 2.73 2.18
N HIS A 84 28.15 2.55 0.94
CA HIS A 84 28.35 3.65 0.01
C HIS A 84 27.08 4.46 -0.21
N LEU A 85 27.22 5.78 -0.22
CA LEU A 85 26.17 6.69 -0.62
C LEU A 85 25.89 6.54 -2.12
N PRO A 86 24.62 6.61 -2.54
CA PRO A 86 24.30 6.60 -3.96
C PRO A 86 24.87 7.87 -4.61
N LEU A 87 25.37 7.73 -5.84
CA LEU A 87 25.56 8.86 -6.74
C LEU A 87 24.22 9.60 -6.84
N ARG A 88 24.21 10.89 -6.51
CA ARG A 88 23.07 11.76 -6.84
C ARG A 88 23.10 11.92 -8.36
N THR A 89 22.42 11.04 -9.09
CA THR A 89 22.12 11.29 -10.49
C THR A 89 21.29 12.57 -10.51
N LYS A 90 21.87 13.68 -10.99
CA LYS A 90 21.07 14.87 -11.26
C LYS A 90 20.00 14.45 -12.25
N ALA A 91 18.76 14.87 -11.99
CA ALA A 91 17.68 14.62 -12.93
C ALA A 91 18.11 15.16 -14.30
N THR A 92 17.85 14.39 -15.35
CA THR A 92 18.11 14.87 -16.71
C THR A 92 17.22 16.09 -16.99
N ALA A 93 17.59 16.92 -17.97
CA ALA A 93 16.74 18.05 -18.38
C ALA A 93 15.32 17.56 -18.74
N GLU A 94 15.25 16.43 -19.43
CA GLU A 94 13.99 15.80 -19.81
C GLU A 94 13.18 15.29 -18.60
N GLU A 95 13.80 14.62 -17.63
CA GLU A 95 13.14 14.21 -16.39
C GLU A 95 12.60 15.43 -15.60
N SER A 96 13.38 16.51 -15.57
CA SER A 96 12.96 17.78 -14.99
C SER A 96 11.74 18.36 -15.71
N ASP A 97 11.73 18.35 -17.04
CA ASP A 97 10.62 18.89 -17.84
C ASP A 97 9.36 18.03 -17.72
N ARG A 98 9.48 16.69 -17.71
CA ARG A 98 8.37 15.78 -17.43
C ARG A 98 7.78 16.03 -16.04
N HIS A 99 8.63 16.18 -15.03
CA HIS A 99 8.23 16.48 -13.66
C HIS A 99 7.48 17.82 -13.55
N LYS A 100 7.97 18.89 -14.21
CA LYS A 100 7.26 20.19 -14.27
C LYS A 100 5.90 20.07 -14.97
N ALA A 101 5.87 19.44 -16.15
CA ALA A 101 4.64 19.26 -16.93
C ALA A 101 3.57 18.49 -16.15
N MET A 102 3.96 17.46 -15.39
CA MET A 102 3.04 16.68 -14.57
C MET A 102 2.44 17.52 -13.44
N LYS A 103 3.26 18.31 -12.73
CA LYS A 103 2.78 19.22 -11.67
C LYS A 103 1.79 20.25 -12.21
N GLU A 104 2.14 20.90 -13.32
CA GLU A 104 1.28 21.88 -13.96
C GLU A 104 -0.04 21.26 -14.42
N ARG A 105 -0.02 20.06 -14.98
CA ARG A 105 -1.24 19.35 -15.37
C ARG A 105 -2.13 19.05 -14.17
N ILE A 106 -1.58 18.48 -13.10
CA ILE A 106 -2.35 18.15 -11.89
C ILE A 106 -2.98 19.41 -11.29
N ALA A 107 -2.19 20.47 -11.10
CA ALA A 107 -2.68 21.73 -10.53
C ALA A 107 -3.77 22.36 -11.40
N ARG A 108 -3.54 22.43 -12.72
CA ARG A 108 -4.52 22.96 -13.68
C ARG A 108 -5.81 22.16 -13.66
N THR A 109 -5.74 20.84 -13.71
CA THR A 109 -6.92 19.96 -13.66
C THR A 109 -7.74 20.20 -12.40
N ALA A 110 -7.10 20.32 -11.24
CA ALA A 110 -7.78 20.59 -9.98
C ALA A 110 -8.49 21.97 -10.00
N GLN A 111 -7.78 23.02 -10.43
CA GLN A 111 -8.30 24.38 -10.51
C GLN A 111 -9.48 24.50 -11.49
N GLU A 112 -9.40 23.83 -12.64
CA GLU A 112 -10.49 23.81 -13.64
C GLU A 112 -11.77 23.14 -13.11
N HIS A 113 -11.64 22.26 -12.10
CA HIS A 113 -12.77 21.63 -11.42
C HIS A 113 -13.17 22.35 -10.12
N GLY A 114 -12.70 23.57 -9.90
CA GLY A 114 -13.05 24.41 -8.75
C GLY A 114 -12.40 23.98 -7.43
N LEU A 115 -11.36 23.15 -7.46
CA LEU A 115 -10.59 22.77 -6.28
C LEU A 115 -9.42 23.76 -6.06
N THR A 116 -9.02 23.93 -4.81
CA THR A 116 -7.82 24.72 -4.48
C THR A 116 -6.59 23.85 -4.72
N ALA A 117 -5.63 24.34 -5.48
CA ALA A 117 -4.36 23.64 -5.72
C ALA A 117 -3.17 24.60 -5.67
N ASP A 118 -2.17 24.23 -4.88
CA ASP A 118 -0.91 24.94 -4.71
C ASP A 118 0.24 24.06 -5.23
N THR A 119 1.05 24.61 -6.13
CA THR A 119 2.27 23.93 -6.60
C THR A 119 3.42 24.24 -5.65
N GLU A 120 4.27 23.24 -5.41
CA GLU A 120 5.45 23.38 -4.53
C GLU A 120 5.09 23.85 -3.12
N ALA A 121 3.92 23.45 -2.65
CA ALA A 121 3.33 23.87 -1.39
C ALA A 121 4.26 23.48 -0.24
N ARG A 122 4.57 24.47 0.61
CA ARG A 122 5.33 24.25 1.83
C ARG A 122 4.38 24.15 3.01
N SER A 123 4.69 23.25 3.95
CA SER A 123 4.07 23.29 5.28
C SER A 123 4.41 24.59 6.00
N ASP A 124 3.62 24.97 6.99
CA ASP A 124 3.81 26.20 7.77
C ASP A 124 5.19 26.25 8.47
N ASP A 125 5.78 25.09 8.77
CA ASP A 125 7.13 24.95 9.34
C ASP A 125 8.23 24.83 8.26
N GLY A 126 7.88 24.89 6.98
CA GLY A 126 8.78 24.81 5.83
C GLY A 126 9.46 23.44 5.61
N ARG A 127 9.15 22.43 6.44
CA ARG A 127 9.83 21.12 6.44
C ARG A 127 9.30 20.14 5.41
N ILE A 128 8.09 20.36 4.90
CA ILE A 128 7.47 19.55 3.86
C ILE A 128 7.32 20.41 2.62
N ARG A 129 7.69 19.84 1.48
CA ARG A 129 7.42 20.40 0.16
C ARG A 129 6.71 19.31 -0.64
N THR A 130 5.46 19.57 -0.97
CA THR A 130 4.64 18.69 -1.80
C THR A 130 4.62 19.27 -3.22
N ASP A 131 4.83 18.43 -4.23
CA ASP A 131 4.88 18.88 -5.62
C ASP A 131 3.58 19.60 -6.02
N VAL A 132 2.42 19.02 -5.70
CA VAL A 132 1.11 19.69 -5.81
C VAL A 132 0.24 19.31 -4.61
N LEU A 133 -0.21 20.29 -3.85
CA LEU A 133 -1.17 20.11 -2.77
C LEU A 133 -2.57 20.51 -3.26
N ILE A 134 -3.53 19.59 -3.18
CA ILE A 134 -4.91 19.84 -3.55
C ILE A 134 -5.78 19.77 -2.30
N ALA A 135 -6.59 20.79 -2.06
CA ALA A 135 -7.62 20.78 -1.02
C ALA A 135 -9.01 20.59 -1.65
N GLY A 136 -9.73 19.59 -1.16
CA GLY A 136 -11.09 19.28 -1.56
C GLY A 136 -11.97 18.90 -0.37
N PRO A 137 -13.25 18.56 -0.60
CA PRO A 137 -14.20 18.27 0.47
C PRO A 137 -13.84 17.01 1.28
N ALA A 138 -13.01 16.10 0.74
CA ALA A 138 -12.53 14.93 1.48
C ALA A 138 -11.22 15.19 2.26
N GLY A 139 -10.66 16.40 2.17
CA GLY A 139 -9.41 16.78 2.83
C GLY A 139 -8.31 17.21 1.86
N LYS A 140 -7.05 17.13 2.32
CA LYS A 140 -5.87 17.51 1.55
C LYS A 140 -5.21 16.27 0.93
N VAL A 141 -4.93 16.32 -0.36
CA VAL A 141 -4.19 15.29 -1.10
C VAL A 141 -2.90 15.89 -1.65
N GLY A 142 -1.77 15.30 -1.29
CA GLY A 142 -0.46 15.69 -1.77
C GLY A 142 -0.02 14.80 -2.91
N TRP A 143 -0.04 15.34 -4.12
CA TRP A 143 0.46 14.66 -5.31
C TRP A 143 1.97 14.85 -5.42
N GLU A 144 2.70 13.75 -5.65
CA GLU A 144 4.16 13.69 -5.75
C GLU A 144 4.57 13.02 -7.07
N ALA A 145 5.20 13.78 -7.98
CA ALA A 145 5.57 13.31 -9.31
C ALA A 145 7.01 12.80 -9.34
N GLN A 146 7.19 11.49 -9.53
CA GLN A 146 8.52 10.87 -9.46
C GLN A 146 8.94 10.26 -10.80
N TYR A 147 9.82 10.98 -11.50
CA TYR A 147 10.43 10.57 -12.78
C TYR A 147 11.92 10.22 -12.69
N SER A 148 12.60 10.63 -11.61
CA SER A 148 13.98 10.23 -11.34
C SER A 148 14.04 9.08 -10.33
N PRO A 149 15.17 8.36 -10.19
CA PRO A 149 15.31 7.32 -9.19
C PRO A 149 15.11 7.84 -7.76
N ILE A 150 14.29 7.12 -6.98
CA ILE A 150 14.07 7.40 -5.55
C ILE A 150 14.27 6.13 -4.72
N THR A 151 14.69 6.28 -3.46
CA THR A 151 14.79 5.13 -2.54
C THR A 151 13.46 4.92 -1.79
N ALA A 152 13.16 3.68 -1.45
CA ALA A 152 11.97 3.36 -0.67
C ALA A 152 11.96 4.02 0.72
N ALA A 153 13.12 4.22 1.34
CA ALA A 153 13.25 4.91 2.63
C ALA A 153 12.84 6.39 2.51
N THR A 154 13.26 7.06 1.43
CA THR A 154 12.86 8.45 1.15
C THR A 154 11.34 8.56 0.93
N VAL A 155 10.75 7.64 0.17
CA VAL A 155 9.29 7.62 -0.09
C VAL A 155 8.51 7.47 1.21
N ARG A 156 8.90 6.51 2.06
CA ARG A 156 8.28 6.30 3.38
C ARG A 156 8.37 7.56 4.24
N ARG A 157 9.57 8.11 4.42
CA ARG A 157 9.80 9.30 5.23
C ARG A 157 8.94 10.49 4.77
N ARG A 158 8.91 10.77 3.46
CA ARG A 158 8.11 11.86 2.88
C ARG A 158 6.61 11.62 3.08
N SER A 159 6.16 10.39 2.89
CA SER A 159 4.74 10.04 3.01
C SER A 159 4.26 10.07 4.47
N THR A 160 5.06 9.57 5.42
CA THR A 160 4.76 9.65 6.85
C THR A 160 4.67 11.11 7.31
N ARG A 161 5.64 11.95 6.93
CA ARG A 161 5.58 13.39 7.22
C ARG A 161 4.35 14.06 6.61
N ALA A 162 3.95 13.71 5.38
CA ALA A 162 2.72 14.25 4.80
C ALA A 162 1.48 13.89 5.66
N VAL A 163 1.38 12.62 6.08
CA VAL A 163 0.28 12.14 6.93
C VAL A 163 0.26 12.85 8.28
N GLU A 164 1.41 13.08 8.92
CA GLU A 164 1.53 13.84 10.18
C GLU A 164 0.96 15.26 10.06
N HIS A 165 0.94 15.84 8.86
CA HIS A 165 0.36 17.17 8.57
C HIS A 165 -1.05 17.09 7.97
N GLY A 166 -1.73 15.95 8.07
CA GLY A 166 -3.09 15.76 7.57
C GLY A 166 -3.18 15.74 6.04
N ILE A 167 -2.07 15.45 5.35
CA ILE A 167 -2.01 15.36 3.89
C ILE A 167 -2.00 13.89 3.49
N THR A 168 -2.96 13.48 2.66
CA THR A 168 -2.98 12.13 2.08
C THR A 168 -2.00 12.07 0.90
N PRO A 169 -0.92 11.27 0.96
CA PRO A 169 0.06 11.22 -0.11
C PRO A 169 -0.45 10.40 -1.31
N LEU A 170 -0.20 10.88 -2.53
CA LEU A 170 -0.44 10.19 -3.80
C LEU A 170 0.79 10.33 -4.70
N TRP A 171 1.50 9.23 -4.94
CA TRP A 171 2.68 9.22 -5.79
C TRP A 171 2.35 8.82 -7.23
N VAL A 172 2.83 9.55 -8.23
CA VAL A 172 2.72 9.20 -9.66
C VAL A 172 4.09 8.90 -10.24
N THR A 173 4.17 7.84 -11.05
CA THR A 173 5.40 7.46 -11.78
C THR A 173 5.06 6.83 -13.13
N SER A 174 6.04 6.78 -14.04
CA SER A 174 5.98 5.98 -15.27
C SER A 174 6.83 4.69 -15.19
N ASP A 175 7.57 4.49 -14.10
CA ASP A 175 8.43 3.33 -13.90
C ASP A 175 7.80 2.30 -12.95
N GLY A 176 7.30 1.19 -13.50
CA GLY A 176 6.73 0.06 -12.76
C GLY A 176 7.72 -0.70 -11.87
N SER A 177 9.02 -0.44 -12.01
CA SER A 177 10.09 -0.99 -11.14
C SER A 177 10.47 -0.05 -9.98
N SER A 178 9.91 1.17 -9.97
CA SER A 178 10.24 2.22 -9.01
C SER A 178 10.07 1.76 -7.55
N ALA A 179 10.99 2.18 -6.70
CA ALA A 179 11.00 1.82 -5.29
C ALA A 179 9.82 2.42 -4.49
N LEU A 180 9.03 3.32 -5.08
CA LEU A 180 7.82 3.87 -4.46
C LEU A 180 6.63 2.90 -4.49
N VAL A 181 6.61 1.94 -5.41
CA VAL A 181 5.51 0.98 -5.55
C VAL A 181 5.30 0.26 -4.22
N ASP A 182 4.06 0.31 -3.74
CA ASP A 182 3.60 -0.24 -2.46
C ASP A 182 4.29 0.33 -1.20
N ARG A 183 5.04 1.42 -1.30
CA ARG A 183 5.62 2.15 -0.15
C ARG A 183 4.77 3.31 0.34
N ALA A 184 3.95 3.86 -0.54
CA ALA A 184 2.92 4.87 -0.29
C ALA A 184 1.75 4.59 -1.25
N PRO A 185 0.56 5.20 -1.07
CA PRO A 185 -0.46 5.18 -2.11
C PRO A 185 0.12 5.74 -3.42
N TRP A 186 -0.02 5.00 -4.51
CA TRP A 186 0.69 5.26 -5.76
C TRP A 186 -0.18 4.98 -6.98
N ILE A 187 0.22 5.52 -8.13
CA ILE A 187 -0.30 5.19 -9.45
C ILE A 187 0.84 5.10 -10.48
N LEU A 188 0.63 4.26 -11.50
CA LEU A 188 1.48 4.18 -12.68
C LEU A 188 0.74 4.77 -13.88
N VAL A 189 1.42 5.60 -14.66
CA VAL A 189 0.95 6.10 -15.96
C VAL A 189 1.91 5.65 -17.07
N ASP A 190 1.51 5.82 -18.34
CA ASP A 190 2.42 5.57 -19.45
C ASP A 190 3.63 6.50 -19.42
N ASP A 191 4.79 6.01 -19.85
CA ASP A 191 5.95 6.87 -20.06
C ASP A 191 5.75 7.72 -21.31
N GLN A 192 5.51 9.01 -21.09
CA GLN A 192 5.17 9.98 -22.12
C GLN A 192 6.16 11.15 -22.08
N PRO A 193 6.51 11.74 -23.24
CA PRO A 193 7.33 12.93 -23.26
C PRO A 193 6.59 14.13 -22.66
N TRP A 194 7.34 15.10 -22.14
CA TRP A 194 6.79 16.22 -21.37
C TRP A 194 5.70 17.01 -22.11
N HIS A 195 5.81 17.17 -23.43
CA HIS A 195 4.84 17.92 -24.24
C HIS A 195 3.49 17.18 -24.37
N VAL A 196 3.51 15.83 -24.31
CA VAL A 196 2.27 15.03 -24.23
C VAL A 196 1.66 15.14 -22.83
N ILE A 197 2.49 15.08 -21.78
CA ILE A 197 2.04 15.28 -20.39
C ILE A 197 1.38 16.65 -20.25
N ALA A 198 2.02 17.71 -20.76
CA ALA A 198 1.50 19.08 -20.69
C ALA A 198 0.19 19.29 -21.48
N SER A 199 -0.06 18.46 -22.50
CA SER A 199 -1.26 18.53 -23.35
C SER A 199 -2.54 18.04 -22.65
N ARG A 200 -3.69 18.22 -23.29
CA ARG A 200 -4.99 17.65 -22.85
C ARG A 200 -5.25 16.22 -23.33
N LYS A 201 -4.25 15.54 -23.90
CA LYS A 201 -4.41 14.14 -24.29
C LYS A 201 -4.70 13.27 -23.07
N SER A 202 -5.61 12.32 -23.23
CA SER A 202 -5.96 11.36 -22.18
C SER A 202 -4.70 10.64 -21.68
N MET A 203 -4.55 10.54 -20.36
CA MET A 203 -3.52 9.74 -19.70
C MET A 203 -4.21 8.73 -18.80
N LEU A 204 -4.00 7.45 -19.07
CA LEU A 204 -4.63 6.36 -18.32
C LEU A 204 -3.75 5.94 -17.14
N VAL A 205 -4.41 5.63 -16.02
CA VAL A 205 -3.76 4.99 -14.88
C VAL A 205 -3.63 3.49 -15.16
N ARG A 206 -2.39 3.01 -15.30
CA ARG A 206 -2.05 1.63 -15.65
C ARG A 206 -2.01 0.69 -14.44
N ALA A 207 -1.65 1.21 -13.27
CA ALA A 207 -1.62 0.46 -12.02
C ALA A 207 -1.77 1.39 -10.81
N GLY A 208 -1.90 0.80 -9.61
CA GLY A 208 -2.07 1.53 -8.35
C GLY A 208 -3.51 1.96 -8.04
N ALA A 209 -4.38 2.05 -9.06
CA ALA A 209 -5.83 2.16 -8.90
C ALA A 209 -6.50 0.79 -9.13
N ARG A 210 -7.30 0.32 -8.17
CA ARG A 210 -7.91 -1.03 -8.20
C ARG A 210 -9.38 -1.02 -7.78
N ASN A 211 -10.07 -2.08 -8.17
CA ASN A 211 -11.46 -2.34 -7.83
C ASN A 211 -11.62 -3.66 -7.08
N LEU A 212 -12.57 -3.69 -6.17
CA LEU A 212 -12.94 -4.91 -5.48
C LEU A 212 -13.68 -5.85 -6.44
N GLN A 213 -13.32 -7.13 -6.41
CA GLN A 213 -13.97 -8.22 -7.13
C GLN A 213 -14.37 -9.30 -6.14
N GLU A 214 -15.64 -9.71 -6.17
CA GLU A 214 -16.20 -10.74 -5.29
C GLU A 214 -16.86 -11.83 -6.13
N TRP A 215 -16.65 -13.10 -5.79
CA TRP A 215 -17.37 -14.20 -6.41
C TRP A 215 -17.43 -15.43 -5.52
N ARG A 216 -18.39 -16.31 -5.80
CA ARG A 216 -18.42 -17.66 -5.24
C ARG A 216 -17.65 -18.59 -6.18
N CYS A 217 -16.77 -19.41 -5.64
CA CYS A 217 -15.98 -20.39 -6.38
C CYS A 217 -16.78 -21.68 -6.60
N ASP A 218 -17.26 -21.87 -7.82
CA ASP A 218 -17.97 -23.04 -8.30
C ASP A 218 -17.55 -23.38 -9.74
N ALA A 219 -18.14 -24.45 -10.30
CA ALA A 219 -17.79 -24.93 -11.64
C ALA A 219 -18.08 -23.92 -12.77
N ASN A 220 -18.90 -22.89 -12.53
CA ASN A 220 -19.27 -21.87 -13.50
C ASN A 220 -18.51 -20.55 -13.30
N SER A 221 -17.61 -20.50 -12.32
CA SER A 221 -16.83 -19.30 -12.02
C SER A 221 -15.88 -18.98 -13.17
N GLN A 222 -15.98 -17.76 -13.71
CA GLN A 222 -15.05 -17.28 -14.74
C GLN A 222 -13.63 -17.06 -14.19
N ARG A 223 -13.49 -16.93 -12.86
CA ARG A 223 -12.21 -16.69 -12.18
C ARG A 223 -11.63 -17.99 -11.61
N PRO A 224 -10.31 -18.23 -11.75
CA PRO A 224 -9.64 -19.35 -11.11
C PRO A 224 -9.71 -19.23 -9.58
N CYS A 225 -9.77 -20.37 -8.89
CA CYS A 225 -9.79 -20.38 -7.43
C CYS A 225 -8.42 -19.94 -6.86
N PRO A 226 -8.35 -18.85 -6.04
CA PRO A 226 -7.09 -18.36 -5.48
C PRO A 226 -6.47 -19.29 -4.44
N SER A 227 -7.31 -20.12 -3.80
CA SER A 227 -6.89 -21.07 -2.76
C SER A 227 -6.26 -22.35 -3.32
N SER A 228 -6.60 -22.73 -4.55
CA SER A 228 -6.07 -23.94 -5.21
C SER A 228 -5.16 -23.63 -6.40
N GLY A 229 -4.80 -22.35 -6.59
CA GLY A 229 -4.03 -21.90 -7.75
C GLY A 229 -4.76 -22.16 -9.08
N GLY A 230 -6.10 -22.16 -9.07
CA GLY A 230 -6.93 -22.42 -10.24
C GLY A 230 -7.17 -23.90 -10.59
N MET A 231 -6.58 -24.85 -9.86
CA MET A 231 -6.66 -26.28 -10.21
C MET A 231 -8.02 -26.91 -9.89
N ARG A 232 -8.71 -26.44 -8.83
CA ARG A 232 -10.00 -27.00 -8.39
C ARG A 232 -10.89 -25.91 -7.81
N THR A 233 -12.21 -26.09 -7.89
CA THR A 233 -13.17 -25.22 -7.22
C THR A 233 -13.22 -25.56 -5.72
N CYS A 234 -13.29 -24.54 -4.86
CA CYS A 234 -13.30 -24.73 -3.40
C CYS A 234 -14.69 -24.60 -2.76
N GLY A 235 -15.70 -24.13 -3.49
CA GLY A 235 -17.06 -23.93 -2.98
C GLY A 235 -17.26 -22.65 -2.14
N GLY A 236 -16.17 -22.04 -1.67
CA GLY A 236 -16.16 -20.81 -0.88
C GLY A 236 -16.35 -19.54 -1.69
N PHE A 237 -16.28 -18.40 -1.02
CA PHE A 237 -16.32 -17.07 -1.60
C PHE A 237 -14.93 -16.44 -1.58
N HIS A 238 -14.65 -15.64 -2.59
CA HIS A 238 -13.38 -14.95 -2.74
C HIS A 238 -13.61 -13.46 -2.96
N ALA A 239 -12.67 -12.66 -2.44
CA ALA A 239 -12.54 -11.24 -2.72
C ALA A 239 -11.08 -10.88 -3.00
N HIS A 240 -10.83 -10.03 -3.99
CA HIS A 240 -9.51 -9.42 -4.21
C HIS A 240 -9.62 -8.11 -4.96
N TRP A 241 -8.47 -7.46 -5.16
CA TRP A 241 -8.35 -6.16 -5.80
C TRP A 241 -7.70 -6.28 -7.17
N ASP A 242 -8.47 -5.99 -8.21
CA ASP A 242 -8.04 -6.08 -9.60
C ASP A 242 -7.82 -4.72 -10.22
N LEU A 243 -6.95 -4.68 -11.23
CA LEU A 243 -6.93 -3.58 -12.18
C LEU A 243 -8.28 -3.49 -12.91
N PRO A 244 -8.76 -2.28 -13.27
CA PRO A 244 -10.05 -2.12 -13.94
C PRO A 244 -10.23 -3.00 -15.20
N ALA A 245 -9.17 -3.11 -16.01
CA ALA A 245 -9.16 -3.94 -17.22
C ALA A 245 -9.27 -5.45 -16.96
N LEU A 246 -8.98 -5.92 -15.73
CA LEU A 246 -9.06 -7.31 -15.31
C LEU A 246 -10.32 -7.61 -14.48
N CYS A 247 -11.16 -6.60 -14.23
CA CYS A 247 -12.46 -6.80 -13.61
C CYS A 247 -13.38 -7.63 -14.51
N LEU A 248 -14.38 -8.28 -13.92
CA LEU A 248 -15.41 -9.03 -14.63
C LEU A 248 -16.80 -8.55 -14.17
N PRO A 249 -17.56 -7.85 -15.03
CA PRO A 249 -17.13 -7.31 -16.32
C PRO A 249 -16.00 -6.26 -16.17
N PRO A 250 -15.20 -5.99 -17.23
CA PRO A 250 -14.18 -4.96 -17.20
C PRO A 250 -14.76 -3.60 -16.79
N LYS A 251 -14.02 -2.88 -15.95
CA LYS A 251 -14.37 -1.53 -15.50
C LYS A 251 -13.57 -0.49 -16.29
N PRO A 252 -14.08 0.74 -16.48
CA PRO A 252 -13.32 1.81 -17.09
C PRO A 252 -12.02 2.08 -16.34
N THR A 253 -10.91 2.14 -17.07
CA THR A 253 -9.61 2.54 -16.50
C THR A 253 -9.66 4.03 -16.16
N PRO A 254 -9.39 4.44 -14.91
CA PRO A 254 -9.45 5.85 -14.54
C PRO A 254 -8.37 6.64 -15.28
N GLN A 255 -8.73 7.85 -15.69
CA GLN A 255 -7.77 8.80 -16.23
C GLN A 255 -7.04 9.51 -15.08
N LEU A 256 -5.81 9.95 -15.33
CA LEU A 256 -5.05 10.77 -14.39
C LEU A 256 -5.88 11.97 -13.91
N ASP A 257 -6.46 12.71 -14.85
CA ASP A 257 -7.22 13.93 -14.55
C ASP A 257 -8.49 13.64 -13.75
N GLU A 258 -9.15 12.50 -14.00
CA GLU A 258 -10.29 12.04 -13.19
C GLU A 258 -9.84 11.71 -11.76
N LEU A 259 -8.68 11.07 -11.61
CA LEU A 259 -8.15 10.71 -10.29
C LEU A 259 -7.70 11.94 -9.50
N VAL A 260 -7.19 12.99 -10.15
CA VAL A 260 -6.89 14.29 -9.53
C VAL A 260 -8.12 14.84 -8.81
N VAL A 261 -9.27 14.87 -9.49
CA VAL A 261 -10.52 15.37 -8.91
C VAL A 261 -11.06 14.41 -7.87
N THR A 262 -11.15 13.12 -8.20
CA THR A 262 -11.83 12.13 -7.37
C THR A 262 -11.08 11.74 -6.10
N SER A 263 -9.74 11.89 -6.08
CA SER A 263 -8.94 11.74 -4.86
C SER A 263 -9.23 12.85 -3.85
N ALA A 264 -9.39 14.10 -4.31
CA ALA A 264 -9.69 15.25 -3.46
C ALA A 264 -11.17 15.34 -3.05
N THR A 265 -12.08 14.78 -3.85
CA THR A 265 -13.51 14.71 -3.52
C THR A 265 -13.91 13.46 -2.74
N GLY A 266 -13.01 12.48 -2.62
CA GLY A 266 -13.22 11.26 -1.81
C GLY A 266 -13.97 10.14 -2.52
N SER A 267 -14.25 10.26 -3.82
CA SER A 267 -14.80 9.14 -4.61
C SER A 267 -13.79 8.03 -4.82
N TRP A 268 -12.50 8.39 -4.90
CA TRP A 268 -11.37 7.48 -4.83
C TRP A 268 -10.57 7.77 -3.56
N VAL A 269 -10.22 6.73 -2.83
CA VAL A 269 -9.61 6.83 -1.50
C VAL A 269 -8.38 5.93 -1.39
N PRO A 270 -7.40 6.28 -0.54
CA PRO A 270 -6.28 5.40 -0.28
C PRO A 270 -6.73 4.17 0.52
N MET A 271 -6.10 3.04 0.23
CA MET A 271 -6.28 1.80 0.96
C MET A 271 -4.93 1.12 1.19
N ARG A 272 -4.78 0.60 2.41
CA ARG A 272 -3.63 -0.19 2.86
C ARG A 272 -4.13 -1.57 3.26
N ILE A 273 -3.59 -2.61 2.64
CA ILE A 273 -3.98 -3.99 2.95
C ILE A 273 -2.71 -4.82 3.14
N PRO A 274 -2.42 -5.28 4.37
CA PRO A 274 -1.37 -6.28 4.61
C PRO A 274 -1.65 -7.55 3.81
N ASP A 275 -0.62 -8.18 3.25
CA ASP A 275 -0.79 -9.49 2.64
C ASP A 275 -1.09 -10.53 3.73
N PRO A 276 -2.17 -11.33 3.60
CA PRO A 276 -2.54 -12.31 4.62
C PRO A 276 -1.53 -13.46 4.74
N ARG A 277 -0.65 -13.66 3.75
CA ARG A 277 0.37 -14.72 3.72
C ARG A 277 1.74 -14.22 4.17
N ASP A 278 2.01 -12.92 4.04
CA ASP A 278 3.23 -12.27 4.50
C ASP A 278 2.93 -10.84 4.95
N THR A 279 2.81 -10.64 6.27
CA THR A 279 2.47 -9.34 6.86
C THR A 279 3.52 -8.26 6.59
N ARG A 280 4.74 -8.63 6.16
CA ARG A 280 5.78 -7.68 5.74
C ARG A 280 5.47 -7.05 4.37
N LEU A 281 4.63 -7.70 3.58
CA LEU A 281 4.11 -7.18 2.32
C LEU A 281 2.80 -6.44 2.60
N THR A 282 2.68 -5.25 2.04
CA THR A 282 1.49 -4.42 2.19
C THR A 282 1.17 -3.78 0.87
N ALA A 283 0.02 -4.11 0.31
CA ALA A 283 -0.49 -3.43 -0.87
C ALA A 283 -0.97 -2.04 -0.47
N ARG A 284 -0.53 -1.01 -1.21
CA ARG A 284 -1.02 0.36 -1.07
C ARG A 284 -1.57 0.82 -2.40
N MET A 285 -2.82 1.25 -2.42
CA MET A 285 -3.55 1.50 -3.67
C MET A 285 -4.61 2.58 -3.46
N TRP A 286 -5.13 3.08 -4.58
CA TRP A 286 -6.35 3.88 -4.63
C TRP A 286 -7.52 3.00 -5.07
N VAL A 287 -8.67 3.14 -4.41
CA VAL A 287 -9.87 2.35 -4.67
C VAL A 287 -11.11 3.24 -4.62
N PRO A 288 -12.22 2.88 -5.28
CA PRO A 288 -13.48 3.60 -5.07
C PRO A 288 -13.94 3.46 -3.62
N GLU A 289 -14.53 4.53 -3.06
CA GLU A 289 -14.96 4.52 -1.66
C GLU A 289 -15.97 3.42 -1.34
N GLN A 290 -16.91 3.18 -2.26
CA GLN A 290 -17.89 2.10 -2.16
C GLN A 290 -17.22 0.71 -2.07
N ASP A 291 -16.11 0.49 -2.79
CA ASP A 291 -15.39 -0.78 -2.78
C ASP A 291 -14.63 -0.93 -1.45
N ARG A 292 -14.07 0.17 -0.89
CA ARG A 292 -13.43 0.18 0.45
C ARG A 292 -14.44 -0.14 1.56
N VAL A 293 -15.61 0.49 1.54
CA VAL A 293 -16.71 0.20 2.48
C VAL A 293 -17.10 -1.26 2.36
N ARG A 294 -17.34 -1.74 1.14
CA ARG A 294 -17.71 -3.13 0.88
C ARG A 294 -16.66 -4.12 1.37
N TRP A 295 -15.38 -3.83 1.18
CA TRP A 295 -14.31 -4.67 1.72
C TRP A 295 -14.35 -4.75 3.24
N ARG A 296 -14.47 -3.61 3.93
CA ARG A 296 -14.58 -3.57 5.41
C ARG A 296 -15.79 -4.36 5.89
N GLU A 297 -16.89 -4.33 5.14
CA GLU A 297 -18.02 -5.22 5.41
C GLU A 297 -17.66 -6.70 5.23
N ILE A 298 -16.83 -7.08 4.27
CA ILE A 298 -16.47 -8.50 4.06
C ILE A 298 -15.53 -9.00 5.16
N VAL A 299 -14.45 -8.26 5.42
CA VAL A 299 -13.39 -8.69 6.35
C VAL A 299 -13.69 -8.41 7.82
N GLY A 300 -14.67 -7.57 8.12
CA GLY A 300 -14.96 -7.09 9.47
C GLY A 300 -14.16 -5.84 9.85
N THR A 301 -14.47 -5.23 11.00
CA THR A 301 -13.80 -4.01 11.49
C THR A 301 -12.29 -4.22 11.50
N PRO A 302 -11.50 -3.31 10.91
CA PRO A 302 -10.05 -3.43 10.95
C PRO A 302 -9.51 -3.41 12.39
N GLU A 303 -8.60 -4.34 12.69
CA GLU A 303 -7.57 -4.18 13.73
C GLU A 303 -6.82 -2.84 13.53
N PRO A 304 -6.20 -2.29 14.60
CA PRO A 304 -5.88 -0.87 14.73
C PRO A 304 -5.07 -0.30 13.55
N GLU A 305 -5.20 1.02 13.36
CA GLU A 305 -4.13 1.83 12.77
C GLU A 305 -2.80 1.35 13.38
N PRO A 306 -1.82 0.88 12.60
CA PRO A 306 -0.52 0.60 13.17
C PRO A 306 0.00 1.92 13.72
N ASP A 307 0.36 1.89 15.00
CA ASP A 307 1.33 2.80 15.59
C ASP A 307 2.40 3.12 14.54
N GLY A 308 2.79 4.39 14.47
CA GLY A 308 3.75 4.96 13.52
C GLY A 308 5.18 4.41 13.64
N THR A 309 5.36 3.14 14.00
CA THR A 309 6.64 2.52 14.28
C THR A 309 6.72 1.12 13.67
N ASP A 310 6.77 1.05 12.33
CA ASP A 310 7.85 0.24 11.71
C ASP A 310 9.16 1.04 11.89
N GLN A 311 9.52 1.36 13.13
CA GLN A 311 10.92 1.63 13.42
C GLN A 311 11.62 0.29 13.17
N PRO A 312 12.71 0.24 12.40
CA PRO A 312 13.54 -0.94 12.41
C PRO A 312 13.83 -1.24 13.87
N ASP A 313 13.49 -2.45 14.32
CA ASP A 313 13.82 -2.93 15.65
C ASP A 313 15.33 -2.70 15.84
N ASN A 314 15.64 -1.64 16.59
CA ASN A 314 16.99 -1.21 16.87
C ASN A 314 17.48 -2.09 18.02
N GLY A 315 17.60 -3.38 17.74
CA GLY A 315 18.16 -4.36 18.67
C GLY A 315 19.48 -3.84 19.26
N GLU A 316 19.81 -4.34 20.45
CA GLU A 316 21.03 -3.96 21.15
C GLU A 316 22.25 -4.20 20.24
N LEU A 317 23.07 -3.16 20.08
CA LEU A 317 24.24 -3.22 19.21
C LEU A 317 25.24 -4.24 19.76
N THR A 318 25.56 -5.23 18.94
CA THR A 318 26.60 -6.23 19.22
C THR A 318 27.89 -5.83 18.51
N PHE A 319 28.97 -5.77 19.27
CA PHE A 319 30.32 -5.47 18.78
C PHE A 319 31.14 -6.76 18.78
N THR A 320 31.62 -7.18 17.61
CA THR A 320 32.28 -8.49 17.43
C THR A 320 33.78 -8.47 17.72
N GLY A 321 34.42 -7.30 17.76
CA GLY A 321 35.86 -7.17 17.97
C GLY A 321 36.73 -7.70 16.82
N GLU A 322 36.15 -7.90 15.63
CA GLU A 322 36.91 -8.36 14.46
C GLU A 322 38.00 -7.37 14.05
N GLU A 323 39.11 -7.88 13.53
CA GLU A 323 40.20 -7.09 12.96
C GLU A 323 39.73 -6.22 11.79
N LEU A 324 40.39 -5.08 11.60
CA LEU A 324 40.05 -4.11 10.56
C LEU A 324 40.25 -4.70 9.16
N ASP A 325 39.17 -4.75 8.38
CA ASP A 325 39.17 -5.04 6.94
C ASP A 325 39.00 -3.71 6.18
N THR A 326 40.08 -3.26 5.54
CA THR A 326 40.09 -2.01 4.75
C THR A 326 39.51 -2.19 3.35
N ARG A 327 39.31 -3.43 2.88
CA ARG A 327 38.91 -3.72 1.50
C ARG A 327 37.42 -3.54 1.25
N CYS A 328 37.07 -2.87 0.15
CA CYS A 328 35.68 -2.70 -0.22
C CYS A 328 35.13 -3.94 -0.93
N ARG A 329 34.47 -4.80 -0.17
CA ARG A 329 33.80 -6.00 -0.70
C ARG A 329 32.43 -5.72 -1.33
N TYR A 330 32.23 -4.53 -1.89
CA TYR A 330 30.97 -4.17 -2.55
C TYR A 330 30.74 -5.11 -3.74
N GLY A 331 29.60 -5.81 -3.78
CA GLY A 331 29.27 -6.76 -4.86
C GLY A 331 29.88 -8.17 -4.71
N GLU A 332 30.74 -8.44 -3.71
CA GLU A 332 31.19 -9.80 -3.44
C GLU A 332 30.00 -10.69 -3.02
N ARG A 333 29.90 -11.87 -3.65
CA ARG A 333 28.75 -12.81 -3.62
C ARG A 333 28.49 -13.50 -2.28
N THR A 334 28.74 -12.86 -1.14
CA THR A 334 28.28 -13.38 0.16
C THR A 334 26.80 -13.09 0.39
N HIS A 335 26.24 -12.04 -0.22
CA HIS A 335 24.78 -11.82 -0.26
C HIS A 335 24.38 -11.10 -1.55
N THR A 336 23.54 -11.74 -2.35
CA THR A 336 22.94 -11.19 -3.56
C THR A 336 22.17 -9.89 -3.25
N PHE A 337 22.76 -8.74 -3.58
CA PHE A 337 21.97 -7.54 -3.88
C PHE A 337 21.36 -7.75 -5.26
N ASP A 338 20.17 -8.36 -5.27
CA ASP A 338 19.32 -8.48 -6.44
C ASP A 338 18.73 -7.09 -6.74
N ASP A 339 19.56 -6.12 -7.16
CA ASP A 339 19.09 -4.85 -7.78
C ASP A 339 18.93 -5.04 -9.30
N THR A 340 18.60 -6.26 -9.73
CA THR A 340 17.74 -6.42 -10.89
C THR A 340 16.36 -5.99 -10.43
N ARG A 341 16.01 -4.69 -10.57
CA ARG A 341 14.72 -4.15 -10.10
C ARG A 341 13.59 -4.93 -10.75
N ARG A 342 13.10 -5.95 -10.06
CA ARG A 342 11.95 -6.74 -10.50
C ARG A 342 10.78 -5.76 -10.68
N HIS A 343 10.04 -5.94 -11.77
CA HIS A 343 8.82 -5.17 -12.00
C HIS A 343 7.89 -5.32 -10.79
N ARG A 344 7.70 -4.25 -10.02
CA ARG A 344 6.94 -4.25 -8.77
C ARG A 344 5.45 -4.04 -9.02
N ALA A 345 5.13 -3.25 -10.04
CA ALA A 345 3.76 -3.00 -10.48
C ALA A 345 3.20 -4.26 -11.17
N THR A 346 2.74 -5.24 -10.41
CA THR A 346 2.21 -6.48 -11.00
C THR A 346 0.75 -6.32 -11.41
N ALA A 347 0.37 -6.92 -12.54
CA ALA A 347 -1.04 -7.10 -12.92
C ALA A 347 -1.78 -8.11 -12.04
N ALA A 348 -1.07 -8.82 -11.16
CA ALA A 348 -1.67 -9.79 -10.23
C ALA A 348 -2.71 -9.13 -9.31
N ALA A 349 -3.71 -9.91 -8.94
CA ALA A 349 -4.70 -9.54 -7.93
C ALA A 349 -3.99 -9.27 -6.59
N ALA A 350 -4.36 -8.17 -5.93
CA ALA A 350 -3.81 -7.83 -4.62
C ALA A 350 -4.72 -8.34 -3.49
N ALA A 351 -4.09 -8.77 -2.39
CA ALA A 351 -4.72 -9.20 -1.14
C ALA A 351 -5.92 -10.15 -1.32
N PRO A 352 -5.71 -11.38 -1.84
CA PRO A 352 -6.78 -12.35 -1.98
C PRO A 352 -7.30 -12.78 -0.60
N HIS A 353 -8.61 -12.71 -0.42
CA HIS A 353 -9.33 -13.14 0.77
C HIS A 353 -10.33 -14.24 0.42
N THR A 354 -10.38 -15.30 1.23
CA THR A 354 -11.27 -16.45 1.02
C THR A 354 -12.05 -16.73 2.30
N TRP A 355 -13.35 -16.95 2.18
CA TRP A 355 -14.21 -17.38 3.29
C TRP A 355 -15.20 -18.46 2.84
N THR A 356 -15.51 -19.41 3.72
CA THR A 356 -16.42 -20.53 3.40
C THR A 356 -17.88 -20.19 3.59
N ASP A 357 -18.20 -19.37 4.59
CA ASP A 357 -19.55 -18.98 4.96
C ASP A 357 -19.72 -17.47 4.90
N VAL A 358 -20.80 -16.99 4.26
CA VAL A 358 -21.13 -15.55 4.23
C VAL A 358 -21.10 -15.02 5.67
N PRO A 359 -20.21 -14.04 5.98
CA PRO A 359 -20.08 -13.54 7.33
C PRO A 359 -21.42 -13.12 7.91
N ALA A 360 -21.66 -13.46 9.19
CA ALA A 360 -22.99 -13.34 9.79
C ALA A 360 -23.52 -11.89 9.77
N HIS A 361 -22.62 -10.91 9.86
CA HIS A 361 -22.93 -9.48 9.80
C HIS A 361 -23.29 -8.98 8.39
N LEU A 362 -22.95 -9.72 7.33
CA LEU A 362 -23.40 -9.40 5.97
C LEU A 362 -24.87 -9.77 5.72
N TYR A 363 -25.47 -10.59 6.58
CA TYR A 363 -26.89 -10.86 6.47
C TYR A 363 -27.69 -9.64 6.91
N ARG A 364 -28.35 -8.97 5.96
CA ARG A 364 -29.35 -7.90 6.25
C ARG A 364 -30.47 -8.36 7.19
N ILE A 365 -30.68 -9.67 7.31
CA ILE A 365 -31.61 -10.29 8.24
C ILE A 365 -30.79 -11.33 9.00
N PRO A 366 -30.48 -11.12 10.29
CA PRO A 366 -29.67 -12.04 11.08
C PRO A 366 -30.20 -13.46 10.93
N ARG A 367 -29.31 -14.41 10.61
CA ARG A 367 -29.67 -15.82 10.63
C ARG A 367 -29.95 -16.23 12.06
N GLN A 368 -31.22 -16.24 12.43
CA GLN A 368 -31.63 -16.92 13.64
C GLN A 368 -31.58 -18.43 13.40
N LYS A 369 -31.24 -19.23 14.43
CA LYS A 369 -31.36 -20.70 14.42
C LYS A 369 -32.84 -21.08 14.39
N GLN A 370 -33.49 -20.80 13.26
CA GLN A 370 -34.90 -21.03 13.02
C GLN A 370 -35.02 -22.43 12.42
N CYS A 371 -35.53 -23.38 13.19
CA CYS A 371 -35.92 -24.68 12.68
C CYS A 371 -37.40 -24.61 12.26
N LEU A 372 -37.69 -24.88 10.99
CA LEU A 372 -39.07 -24.96 10.52
C LEU A 372 -39.58 -26.40 10.75
N VAL A 373 -40.26 -26.60 11.88
CA VAL A 373 -40.97 -27.85 12.16
C VAL A 373 -42.38 -27.72 11.62
N LEU A 374 -42.69 -28.43 10.54
CA LEU A 374 -44.03 -28.55 9.97
C LEU A 374 -44.36 -30.02 9.83
N THR A 375 -45.59 -30.39 10.20
CA THR A 375 -46.17 -31.68 9.81
C THR A 375 -46.28 -31.76 8.27
N PRO A 376 -46.36 -32.97 7.68
CA PRO A 376 -46.57 -33.13 6.24
C PRO A 376 -47.79 -32.34 5.72
N GLY A 377 -48.89 -32.32 6.48
CA GLY A 377 -50.11 -31.59 6.12
C GLY A 377 -49.96 -30.06 6.17
N GLU A 378 -49.21 -29.52 7.14
CA GLU A 378 -48.87 -28.08 7.18
C GLU A 378 -47.93 -27.67 6.05
N ARG A 379 -46.95 -28.52 5.75
CA ARG A 379 -46.01 -28.30 4.65
C ARG A 379 -46.73 -28.29 3.30
N GLN A 380 -47.70 -29.19 3.10
CA GLN A 380 -48.53 -29.23 1.89
C GLN A 380 -49.39 -27.97 1.74
N ARG A 381 -50.02 -27.50 2.82
CA ARG A 381 -50.80 -26.24 2.82
C ARG A 381 -49.93 -25.02 2.52
N ALA A 382 -48.75 -24.94 3.14
CA ALA A 382 -47.79 -23.87 2.88
C ALA A 382 -47.31 -23.88 1.42
N SER A 383 -47.09 -25.05 0.84
CA SER A 383 -46.65 -25.19 -0.55
C SER A 383 -47.73 -24.71 -1.54
N GLN A 384 -49.00 -25.00 -1.27
CA GLN A 384 -50.14 -24.50 -2.05
C GLN A 384 -50.24 -22.97 -1.97
N LEU A 385 -50.17 -22.39 -0.77
CA LEU A 385 -50.24 -20.93 -0.56
C LEU A 385 -49.09 -20.17 -1.23
N LEU A 386 -47.89 -20.76 -1.23
CA LEU A 386 -46.69 -20.16 -1.79
C LEU A 386 -46.43 -20.57 -3.25
N ASN A 387 -47.36 -21.30 -3.86
CA ASN A 387 -47.29 -21.83 -5.22
C ASN A 387 -45.92 -22.48 -5.51
N CYS A 388 -45.54 -23.46 -4.68
CA CYS A 388 -44.26 -24.16 -4.80
C CYS A 388 -44.37 -25.62 -4.33
N LEU A 389 -43.30 -26.39 -4.51
CA LEU A 389 -43.25 -27.78 -4.09
C LEU A 389 -43.03 -27.88 -2.56
N PRO A 390 -43.58 -28.89 -1.87
CA PRO A 390 -43.47 -29.04 -0.42
C PRO A 390 -42.02 -29.03 0.12
N TRP A 391 -41.06 -29.58 -0.64
CA TRP A 391 -39.64 -29.58 -0.28
C TRP A 391 -38.93 -28.24 -0.56
N HIS A 392 -39.55 -27.31 -1.29
CA HIS A 392 -39.05 -25.94 -1.42
C HIS A 392 -39.33 -25.08 -0.18
N ILE A 393 -40.21 -25.56 0.72
CA ILE A 393 -40.59 -24.85 1.94
C ILE A 393 -39.46 -24.91 2.97
N GLY A 394 -39.00 -23.73 3.38
CA GLY A 394 -38.00 -23.55 4.44
C GLY A 394 -38.30 -22.33 5.31
N PRO A 395 -37.60 -22.17 6.44
CA PRO A 395 -37.85 -21.07 7.36
C PRO A 395 -37.43 -19.73 6.76
N CYS A 396 -38.21 -18.68 6.99
CA CYS A 396 -37.73 -17.31 6.86
C CYS A 396 -36.51 -17.09 7.77
N ALA A 397 -35.41 -16.53 7.27
CA ALA A 397 -34.21 -16.30 8.10
C ALA A 397 -34.44 -15.35 9.28
N GLY A 398 -35.43 -14.45 9.19
CA GLY A 398 -35.70 -13.44 10.23
C GLY A 398 -36.75 -13.85 11.26
N CYS A 399 -37.84 -14.49 10.83
CA CYS A 399 -38.97 -14.81 11.71
C CYS A 399 -39.42 -16.28 11.69
N GLY A 400 -38.76 -17.15 10.92
CA GLY A 400 -39.08 -18.58 10.87
C GLY A 400 -40.26 -18.97 10.00
N ALA A 401 -41.13 -18.02 9.66
CA ALA A 401 -42.33 -18.29 8.87
C ALA A 401 -42.00 -19.08 7.59
N PRO A 402 -42.84 -20.06 7.20
CA PRO A 402 -42.61 -20.84 6.00
C PRO A 402 -42.57 -19.95 4.75
N ILE A 403 -41.53 -20.12 3.94
CA ILE A 403 -41.38 -19.44 2.66
C ILE A 403 -40.89 -20.45 1.60
N ASN A 404 -41.09 -20.12 0.33
CA ASN A 404 -40.38 -20.78 -0.76
C ASN A 404 -38.89 -20.39 -0.65
N ARG A 405 -38.11 -21.23 0.03
CA ARG A 405 -36.70 -20.97 0.36
C ARG A 405 -35.76 -21.62 -0.65
N TYR A 406 -36.07 -22.85 -1.06
CA TYR A 406 -35.15 -23.69 -1.83
C TYR A 406 -35.54 -23.84 -3.31
N GLY A 407 -36.66 -23.25 -3.75
CA GLY A 407 -37.05 -23.28 -5.16
C GLY A 407 -36.28 -22.29 -6.03
N HIS A 408 -36.49 -22.35 -7.35
CA HIS A 408 -35.85 -21.45 -8.33
C HIS A 408 -36.15 -19.95 -8.12
N ARG A 409 -37.26 -19.61 -7.44
CA ARG A 409 -37.61 -18.26 -6.96
C ARG A 409 -37.40 -18.11 -5.45
N GLY A 410 -36.47 -18.88 -4.90
CA GLY A 410 -36.21 -18.98 -3.47
C GLY A 410 -35.89 -17.62 -2.87
N HIS A 411 -36.43 -17.37 -1.68
CA HIS A 411 -36.15 -16.16 -0.92
C HIS A 411 -35.45 -16.50 0.39
N HIS A 412 -34.53 -15.63 0.83
CA HIS A 412 -33.88 -15.80 2.15
C HIS A 412 -34.79 -15.35 3.31
N ALA A 413 -35.77 -14.48 3.06
CA ALA A 413 -36.71 -13.98 4.06
C ALA A 413 -38.07 -13.63 3.46
N CYS A 414 -39.12 -13.63 4.29
CA CYS A 414 -40.49 -13.31 3.89
C CYS A 414 -40.67 -11.82 3.56
N PRO A 415 -41.73 -11.44 2.80
CA PRO A 415 -41.99 -10.05 2.44
C PRO A 415 -42.04 -9.08 3.63
N ALA A 416 -42.61 -9.50 4.76
CA ALA A 416 -42.69 -8.68 5.97
C ALA A 416 -41.30 -8.38 6.57
N CYS A 417 -40.43 -9.38 6.70
CA CYS A 417 -39.06 -9.17 7.18
C CYS A 417 -38.25 -8.31 6.20
N ARG A 418 -38.45 -8.48 4.89
CA ARG A 418 -37.80 -7.64 3.88
C ARG A 418 -38.24 -6.18 3.94
N ARG A 419 -39.52 -5.90 4.25
CA ARG A 419 -40.03 -4.53 4.47
C ARG A 419 -39.42 -3.88 5.71
N LYS A 420 -39.42 -4.58 6.85
CA LYS A 420 -38.80 -4.08 8.10
C LYS A 420 -37.35 -3.63 7.92
N VAL A 421 -36.58 -4.38 7.12
CA VAL A 421 -35.18 -4.02 6.80
C VAL A 421 -35.10 -2.78 5.90
N ARG A 422 -36.03 -2.61 4.95
CA ARG A 422 -36.04 -1.46 4.04
C ARG A 422 -36.47 -0.18 4.73
N GLU A 423 -37.35 -0.28 5.72
CA GLU A 423 -37.94 0.87 6.43
C GLU A 423 -37.06 1.36 7.59
N GLY A 424 -36.03 0.61 7.99
CA GLY A 424 -35.14 0.94 9.11
C GLY A 424 -35.85 0.86 10.49
N PRO A 425 -35.11 1.01 11.60
CA PRO A 425 -35.74 1.10 12.92
C PRO A 425 -36.61 2.35 12.97
N THR A 426 -37.91 2.17 13.19
CA THR A 426 -38.83 3.26 13.50
C THR A 426 -38.41 3.86 14.84
N PRO A 427 -38.21 5.19 14.96
CA PRO A 427 -37.87 5.79 16.25
C PRO A 427 -39.01 5.48 17.21
N SER A 428 -38.70 4.74 18.28
CA SER A 428 -39.65 4.44 19.33
C SER A 428 -40.07 5.75 19.98
N THR A 429 -41.30 6.18 19.74
CA THR A 429 -41.97 7.18 20.57
C THR A 429 -42.14 6.56 21.95
N SER A 430 -41.25 6.95 22.86
CA SER A 430 -41.43 6.78 24.30
C SER A 430 -42.64 7.63 24.72
N HIS A 431 -43.81 7.00 24.83
CA HIS A 431 -44.86 7.53 25.67
C HIS A 431 -44.49 7.21 27.12
N GLY A 432 -43.97 8.24 27.79
CA GLY A 432 -43.98 8.30 29.24
C GLY A 432 -45.43 8.31 29.71
N SER A 433 -45.74 7.42 30.63
CA SER A 433 -46.83 7.53 31.59
C SER A 433 -46.32 6.97 32.90
#